data_AF-A0A2D7Y7H3-F1
#
_entry.id   AF-A0A2D7Y7H3-F1
#
_cell.length_a   1.000
_cell.length_b   1.000
_cell.length_c   1.000
_cell.angle_alpha   90.00
_cell.angle_beta   90.00
_cell.angle_gamma   90.00
#
_symmetry.space_group_name_H-M   'P 1'
#
loop_
_entity.id
_entity.type
_entity.pdbx_description
1 polymer ?
#
loop_
_entity_poly.entity_id
_entity_poly.type
_entity_poly.pdbx_seq_one_letter_code
_entity_poly.pdbx_strand_id
1 'polypeptide(L)'
;MAILSGGMVLGSSAVAQTATSDNVPQIETNTEERALADLNGAGDAFVLSASQPNARIHFTLPPNVQTSEAWLRLAARPASDSTAGVIQVSVNGGEAIVIRPQPRAMEARFALFSGDVRPGANTLEIAYSTQSAAPGWIVDARRSQLRLTLEPVRPLDTLGELEHALGSDFAAPRRIALLTDAGRERITLEALTAQGLALRAGEVPLFSGDAEQADLIVRIAEFSRLDEADRAALRRGESQGPEVAFRHDGIPHLIVTGRNLDEATAAARLMSARSFEGYGRSFLAADAISAQRLGREQVRDARAFSSNADLRTFAASGLPFSADQGARTAVQFSTRYDADRYGALSVLARAALIGDQAWLYAWYGDISETAPADHNLLIIGPNSTQVAEVDRSAPEELRAALRAAERSRGQRGLMRLAAAAYADAGDHAAAAPGSTPRETGVGVASLFRDRQNNQRWIGTLTTPDVASFADAGRSLARSDLWQALEGRAAVWSSRGVTPLDFSVEAPTLTDRAREFAIDHTRDAAFLLFGAALLMLLRGFARRRRAQV
;
A
#
# COMPACT_ATOMS: atom_id res chain seq x y z
N MET A 1 27.97 -60.76 63.95
CA MET A 1 26.72 -61.42 64.39
C MET A 1 25.68 -61.10 63.34
N ALA A 2 25.28 -62.12 62.56
CA ALA A 2 24.03 -62.31 61.78
C ALA A 2 23.32 -61.11 61.10
N ILE A 3 22.68 -61.18 59.93
CA ILE A 3 22.33 -62.20 58.92
C ILE A 3 21.75 -61.42 57.71
N LEU A 4 21.92 -62.00 56.52
CA LEU A 4 21.26 -61.85 55.21
C LEU A 4 19.99 -60.99 55.03
N SER A 5 19.88 -60.38 53.84
CA SER A 5 18.84 -60.55 52.77
C SER A 5 18.86 -59.29 51.89
N GLY A 6 18.87 -59.26 50.56
CA GLY A 6 18.46 -60.19 49.51
C GLY A 6 17.66 -59.36 48.48
N GLY A 7 18.07 -59.32 47.21
CA GLY A 7 17.33 -58.59 46.17
C GLY A 7 18.14 -58.29 44.91
N MET A 8 18.22 -59.28 44.03
CA MET A 8 18.80 -59.20 42.68
C MET A 8 17.76 -58.59 41.71
N VAL A 9 18.13 -57.53 40.97
CA VAL A 9 17.42 -57.11 39.75
C VAL A 9 18.46 -56.81 38.67
N LEU A 10 18.31 -57.52 37.55
CA LEU A 10 19.05 -57.36 36.31
C LEU A 10 18.66 -56.04 35.64
N GLY A 11 19.64 -55.20 35.31
CA GLY A 11 19.48 -53.96 34.55
C GLY A 11 20.54 -53.87 33.46
N SER A 12 20.09 -54.09 32.23
CA SER A 12 20.81 -54.02 30.96
C SER A 12 21.47 -52.67 30.69
N SER A 13 22.70 -52.72 30.19
CA SER A 13 23.48 -51.58 29.70
C SER A 13 22.76 -50.85 28.55
N ALA A 14 22.55 -49.54 28.71
CA ALA A 14 22.21 -48.64 27.61
C ALA A 14 23.28 -47.54 27.52
N VAL A 15 23.96 -47.53 26.38
CA VAL A 15 24.94 -46.53 25.97
C VAL A 15 24.22 -45.19 25.82
N ALA A 16 24.59 -44.21 26.64
CA ALA A 16 24.11 -42.85 26.50
C ALA A 16 24.75 -42.20 25.26
N GLN A 17 24.02 -42.18 24.14
CA GLN A 17 24.26 -41.23 23.07
C GLN A 17 23.64 -39.90 23.49
N THR A 18 24.47 -38.98 23.97
CA THR A 18 24.18 -37.55 24.01
C THR A 18 24.03 -37.05 22.57
N ALA A 19 22.79 -36.96 22.09
CA ALA A 19 22.46 -36.19 20.91
C ALA A 19 22.48 -34.70 21.30
N THR A 20 23.53 -34.00 20.88
CA THR A 20 23.52 -32.54 20.76
C THR A 20 22.50 -32.16 19.71
N SER A 21 21.32 -31.73 20.14
CA SER A 21 20.38 -31.02 19.28
C SER A 21 20.97 -29.65 18.98
N ASP A 22 21.58 -29.53 17.80
CA ASP A 22 21.87 -28.24 17.17
C ASP A 22 20.56 -27.45 17.10
N ASN A 23 20.46 -26.43 17.93
CA ASN A 23 19.35 -25.50 17.96
C ASN A 23 19.56 -24.51 16.80
N VAL A 24 19.33 -24.97 15.57
CA VAL A 24 19.18 -24.08 14.41
C VAL A 24 17.94 -23.25 14.69
N PRO A 25 18.03 -21.90 14.73
CA PRO A 25 16.85 -21.07 14.96
C PRO A 25 15.82 -21.42 13.90
N GLN A 26 14.66 -21.89 14.36
CA GLN A 26 13.53 -22.22 13.50
C GLN A 26 13.11 -20.94 12.81
N ILE A 27 13.48 -20.79 11.54
CA ILE A 27 13.08 -19.66 10.73
C ILE A 27 11.56 -19.77 10.57
N GLU A 28 10.81 -18.77 11.03
CA GLU A 28 9.35 -18.81 11.05
C GLU A 28 8.80 -19.00 9.63
N THR A 29 8.01 -20.06 9.46
CA THR A 29 7.22 -20.29 8.26
C THR A 29 6.07 -19.31 8.24
N ASN A 30 5.97 -18.48 7.20
CA ASN A 30 4.88 -17.51 7.07
C ASN A 30 3.87 -17.98 6.01
N THR A 31 2.58 -17.77 6.24
CA THR A 31 1.54 -18.02 5.24
C THR A 31 0.93 -16.71 4.81
N GLU A 32 0.99 -16.41 3.51
CA GLU A 32 0.45 -15.18 2.95
C GLU A 32 -0.62 -15.48 1.90
N GLU A 33 -1.65 -14.63 1.86
CA GLU A 33 -2.74 -14.69 0.88
C GLU A 33 -2.83 -13.37 0.13
N ARG A 34 -2.92 -13.43 -1.21
CA ARG A 34 -3.06 -12.26 -2.08
C ARG A 34 -4.22 -12.45 -3.04
N ALA A 35 -5.02 -11.40 -3.26
CA ALA A 35 -6.02 -11.43 -4.31
C ALA A 35 -5.32 -11.43 -5.68
N LEU A 36 -5.89 -12.11 -6.67
CA LEU A 36 -5.30 -12.12 -8.01
C LEU A 36 -5.31 -10.72 -8.62
N ALA A 37 -6.29 -9.87 -8.27
CA ALA A 37 -6.37 -8.48 -8.72
C ALA A 37 -5.19 -7.60 -8.24
N ASP A 38 -4.57 -7.96 -7.12
CA ASP A 38 -3.42 -7.23 -6.57
C ASP A 38 -2.11 -7.65 -7.27
N LEU A 39 -2.13 -8.78 -7.99
CA LEU A 39 -1.00 -9.31 -8.74
C LEU A 39 -1.03 -8.78 -10.18
N ASN A 40 0.16 -8.64 -10.77
CA ASN A 40 0.29 -8.06 -12.10
C ASN A 40 -0.39 -8.94 -13.18
N GLY A 41 -1.27 -8.35 -13.97
CA GLY A 41 -1.87 -8.98 -15.16
C GLY A 41 -3.33 -9.44 -15.03
N ALA A 42 -3.94 -9.42 -13.84
CA ALA A 42 -5.31 -9.93 -13.66
C ALA A 42 -6.43 -8.88 -13.85
N GLY A 43 -6.18 -7.60 -13.54
CA GLY A 43 -7.24 -6.60 -13.41
C GLY A 43 -8.28 -7.00 -12.34
N ASP A 44 -9.43 -6.32 -12.26
CA ASP A 44 -10.48 -6.68 -11.30
C ASP A 44 -11.21 -7.98 -11.65
N ALA A 45 -11.32 -8.25 -12.95
CA ALA A 45 -11.92 -9.44 -13.52
C ALA A 45 -11.41 -9.65 -14.94
N PHE A 46 -11.36 -10.90 -15.39
CA PHE A 46 -10.95 -11.25 -16.75
C PHE A 46 -11.83 -12.35 -17.35
N VAL A 47 -11.89 -12.38 -18.68
CA VAL A 47 -12.71 -13.35 -19.43
C VAL A 47 -11.81 -14.43 -19.99
N LEU A 48 -12.22 -15.69 -19.79
CA LEU A 48 -11.61 -16.86 -20.38
C LEU A 48 -12.57 -17.43 -21.41
N SER A 49 -12.21 -17.39 -22.69
CA SER A 49 -13.07 -17.83 -23.79
C SER A 49 -12.24 -18.38 -24.96
N ALA A 50 -12.88 -18.88 -26.01
CA ALA A 50 -12.14 -19.34 -27.19
C ALA A 50 -11.31 -18.22 -27.86
N SER A 51 -11.72 -16.95 -27.71
CA SER A 51 -10.96 -15.80 -28.21
C SER A 51 -9.90 -15.28 -27.23
N GLN A 52 -10.04 -15.57 -25.94
CA GLN A 52 -9.09 -15.25 -24.88
C GLN A 52 -8.83 -16.52 -24.06
N PRO A 53 -8.07 -17.47 -24.61
CA PRO A 53 -7.98 -18.82 -24.04
C PRO A 53 -7.09 -18.88 -22.81
N ASN A 54 -6.32 -17.84 -22.49
CA ASN A 54 -5.47 -17.81 -21.32
C ASN A 54 -5.39 -16.43 -20.69
N ALA A 55 -5.23 -16.43 -19.37
CA ALA A 55 -4.81 -15.29 -18.58
C ALA A 55 -3.49 -15.63 -17.88
N ARG A 56 -2.54 -14.71 -17.92
CA ARG A 56 -1.24 -14.85 -17.27
C ARG A 56 -1.13 -13.81 -16.17
N ILE A 57 -0.88 -14.30 -14.96
CA ILE A 57 -0.76 -13.48 -13.76
C ILE A 57 0.66 -13.65 -13.27
N HIS A 58 1.38 -12.54 -13.15
CA HIS A 58 2.77 -12.52 -12.73
C HIS A 58 2.84 -12.20 -11.24
N PHE A 59 3.71 -12.92 -10.54
CA PHE A 59 4.04 -12.65 -9.14
C PHE A 59 5.51 -12.96 -8.88
N THR A 60 6.02 -12.43 -7.78
CA THR A 60 7.44 -12.46 -7.45
C THR A 60 7.67 -12.92 -6.01
N LEU A 61 8.76 -13.67 -5.82
CA LEU A 61 9.24 -14.11 -4.51
C LEU A 61 10.65 -13.57 -4.25
N PRO A 62 11.00 -13.26 -2.99
CA PRO A 62 12.36 -12.89 -2.62
C PRO A 62 13.37 -14.00 -2.99
N PRO A 63 14.63 -13.65 -3.27
CA PRO A 63 15.63 -14.63 -3.73
C PRO A 63 16.02 -15.64 -2.65
N ASN A 64 15.66 -15.37 -1.39
CA ASN A 64 15.99 -16.16 -0.22
C ASN A 64 14.78 -16.92 0.37
N VAL A 65 13.65 -16.98 -0.35
CA VAL A 65 12.41 -17.63 0.09
C VAL A 65 12.01 -18.73 -0.89
N GLN A 66 11.60 -19.87 -0.35
CA GLN A 66 10.97 -20.97 -1.10
C GLN A 66 9.54 -21.17 -0.62
N THR A 67 8.76 -21.94 -1.39
CA THR A 67 7.37 -22.26 -1.08
C THR A 67 7.25 -23.74 -0.74
N SER A 68 6.70 -24.08 0.42
CA SER A 68 6.38 -25.47 0.78
C SER A 68 4.97 -25.87 0.38
N GLU A 69 4.01 -24.95 0.46
CA GLU A 69 2.63 -25.15 0.03
C GLU A 69 2.12 -23.98 -0.82
N ALA A 70 1.32 -24.28 -1.85
CA ALA A 70 0.69 -23.29 -2.69
C ALA A 70 -0.78 -23.69 -2.91
N TRP A 71 -1.70 -22.74 -2.74
CA TRP A 71 -3.14 -22.96 -2.89
C TRP A 71 -3.75 -21.85 -3.72
N LEU A 72 -4.63 -22.20 -4.65
CA LEU A 72 -5.42 -21.25 -5.41
C LEU A 72 -6.90 -21.38 -5.06
N ARG A 73 -7.51 -20.27 -4.67
CA ARG A 73 -8.96 -20.08 -4.62
C ARG A 73 -9.39 -19.33 -5.87
N LEU A 74 -10.19 -19.95 -6.72
CA LEU A 74 -10.67 -19.38 -7.98
C LEU A 74 -12.18 -19.14 -7.91
N ALA A 75 -12.60 -17.89 -8.00
CA ALA A 75 -13.99 -17.48 -8.09
C ALA A 75 -14.33 -17.14 -9.56
N ALA A 76 -15.30 -17.85 -10.13
CA ALA A 76 -15.68 -17.64 -11.53
C ALA A 76 -17.18 -17.82 -11.74
N ARG A 77 -17.72 -17.14 -12.75
CA ARG A 77 -19.11 -17.28 -13.19
C ARG A 77 -19.18 -17.55 -14.69
N PRO A 78 -20.16 -18.33 -15.15
CA PRO A 78 -20.33 -18.56 -16.57
C PRO A 78 -20.67 -17.24 -17.29
N ALA A 79 -20.15 -17.06 -18.50
CA ALA A 79 -20.53 -15.94 -19.36
C ALA A 79 -21.97 -16.08 -19.89
N SER A 80 -22.46 -17.32 -20.03
CA SER A 80 -23.87 -17.62 -20.33
C SER A 80 -24.29 -19.00 -19.79
N ASP A 81 -25.58 -19.30 -19.83
CA ASP A 81 -26.10 -20.63 -19.47
C ASP A 81 -25.61 -21.77 -20.40
N SER A 82 -25.03 -21.44 -21.55
CA SER A 82 -24.42 -22.39 -22.50
C SER A 82 -22.91 -22.53 -22.33
N THR A 83 -22.31 -21.90 -21.30
CA THR A 83 -20.89 -22.07 -20.97
C THR A 83 -20.57 -23.54 -20.70
N ALA A 84 -19.52 -24.04 -21.35
CA ALA A 84 -18.98 -25.38 -21.17
C ALA A 84 -17.45 -25.28 -21.14
N GLY A 85 -16.74 -26.41 -21.21
CA GLY A 85 -15.28 -26.44 -21.30
C GLY A 85 -14.58 -26.75 -19.98
N VAL A 86 -13.25 -26.71 -20.01
CA VAL A 86 -12.38 -26.97 -18.86
C VAL A 86 -11.48 -25.78 -18.62
N ILE A 87 -11.21 -25.52 -17.34
CA ILE A 87 -10.21 -24.53 -16.91
C ILE A 87 -8.98 -25.30 -16.47
N GLN A 88 -7.82 -24.91 -16.96
CA GLN A 88 -6.53 -25.48 -16.59
C GLN A 88 -5.72 -24.42 -15.86
N VAL A 89 -5.11 -24.80 -14.75
CA VAL A 89 -4.26 -23.89 -13.97
C VAL A 89 -2.90 -24.50 -13.79
N SER A 90 -1.84 -23.76 -14.14
CA SER A 90 -0.46 -24.16 -13.92
C SER A 90 0.39 -22.98 -13.46
N VAL A 91 1.51 -23.27 -12.80
CA VAL A 91 2.53 -22.29 -12.43
C VAL A 91 3.79 -22.58 -13.23
N ASN A 92 4.38 -21.55 -13.82
CA ASN A 92 5.64 -21.63 -14.58
C ASN A 92 5.66 -22.70 -15.69
N GLY A 93 4.49 -23.01 -16.27
CA GLY A 93 4.36 -24.06 -17.28
C GLY A 93 4.50 -25.49 -16.75
N GLY A 94 4.43 -25.68 -15.43
CA GLY A 94 4.43 -26.96 -14.76
C GLY A 94 3.12 -27.74 -14.92
N GLU A 95 2.88 -28.70 -14.04
CA GLU A 95 1.74 -29.61 -14.15
C GLU A 95 0.41 -28.86 -13.97
N ALA A 96 -0.51 -29.05 -14.93
CA ALA A 96 -1.77 -28.32 -14.96
C ALA A 96 -2.88 -29.05 -14.20
N ILE A 97 -3.55 -28.33 -13.31
CA ILE A 97 -4.74 -28.80 -12.61
C ILE A 97 -5.96 -28.52 -13.49
N VAL A 98 -6.70 -29.57 -13.82
CA VAL A 98 -7.86 -29.50 -14.72
C VAL A 98 -9.16 -29.44 -13.92
N ILE A 99 -9.89 -28.34 -14.08
CA ILE A 99 -11.20 -28.09 -13.47
C ILE A 99 -12.27 -28.26 -14.54
N ARG A 100 -13.32 -29.03 -14.23
CA ARG A 100 -14.49 -29.23 -15.10
C ARG A 100 -15.72 -28.58 -14.49
N PRO A 101 -15.88 -27.26 -14.62
CA PRO A 101 -16.95 -26.55 -13.96
C PRO A 101 -18.31 -26.80 -14.61
N GLN A 102 -19.37 -26.87 -13.80
CA GLN A 102 -20.75 -26.84 -14.26
C GLN A 102 -21.16 -25.40 -14.61
N PRO A 103 -22.10 -25.13 -15.53
CA PRO A 103 -22.53 -23.78 -15.95
C PRO A 103 -23.28 -23.00 -14.86
N ARG A 104 -22.62 -22.75 -13.73
CA ARG A 104 -23.10 -21.99 -12.58
C ARG A 104 -21.91 -21.28 -11.93
N ALA A 105 -22.19 -20.22 -11.17
CA ALA A 105 -21.15 -19.55 -10.39
C ALA A 105 -20.46 -20.56 -9.46
N MET A 106 -19.14 -20.46 -9.37
CA MET A 106 -18.31 -21.38 -8.60
C MET A 106 -17.22 -20.65 -7.82
N GLU A 107 -16.81 -21.30 -6.73
CA GLU A 107 -15.59 -21.02 -6.01
C GLU A 107 -14.88 -22.35 -5.81
N ALA A 108 -13.72 -22.53 -6.46
CA ALA A 108 -12.92 -23.75 -6.39
C ALA A 108 -11.66 -23.48 -5.58
N ARG A 109 -11.24 -24.44 -4.74
CA ARG A 109 -9.99 -24.39 -3.98
C ARG A 109 -9.18 -25.64 -4.29
N PHE A 110 -7.92 -25.47 -4.65
CA PHE A 110 -7.03 -26.60 -4.95
C PHE A 110 -5.59 -26.24 -4.66
N ALA A 111 -4.81 -27.26 -4.27
CA ALA A 111 -3.38 -27.14 -4.04
C ALA A 111 -2.67 -27.10 -5.39
N LEU A 112 -1.82 -26.09 -5.60
CA LEU A 112 -0.89 -26.01 -6.71
C LEU A 112 0.37 -26.83 -6.39
N PHE A 113 1.13 -27.20 -7.41
CA PHE A 113 2.43 -27.84 -7.23
C PHE A 113 3.44 -26.80 -6.73
N SER A 114 3.68 -26.76 -5.41
CA SER A 114 4.60 -25.79 -4.78
C SER A 114 6.03 -25.88 -5.34
N GLY A 115 6.47 -27.06 -5.77
CA GLY A 115 7.77 -27.25 -6.44
C GLY A 115 7.92 -26.53 -7.78
N ASP A 116 6.81 -26.13 -8.42
CA ASP A 116 6.85 -25.32 -9.64
C ASP A 116 7.04 -23.82 -9.34
N VAL A 117 6.84 -23.42 -8.08
CA VAL A 117 7.08 -22.05 -7.60
C VAL A 117 8.58 -21.89 -7.29
N ARG A 118 9.20 -20.83 -7.80
CA ARG A 118 10.64 -20.57 -7.65
C ARG A 118 10.92 -19.19 -7.06
N PRO A 119 12.08 -18.97 -6.42
CA PRO A 119 12.53 -17.63 -6.08
C PRO A 119 12.57 -16.71 -7.32
N GLY A 120 12.24 -15.43 -7.14
CA GLY A 120 12.14 -14.46 -8.23
C GLY A 120 10.80 -14.50 -8.97
N ALA A 121 10.83 -14.30 -10.28
CA ALA A 121 9.63 -14.16 -11.10
C ALA A 121 8.93 -15.49 -11.41
N ASN A 122 7.63 -15.51 -11.16
CA ASN A 122 6.71 -16.62 -11.39
C ASN A 122 5.54 -16.18 -12.28
N THR A 123 4.94 -17.13 -12.99
CA THR A 123 3.73 -16.91 -13.80
C THR A 123 2.70 -17.97 -13.49
N LEU A 124 1.54 -17.54 -12.98
CA LEU A 124 0.34 -18.34 -12.88
C LEU A 124 -0.44 -18.22 -14.21
N GLU A 125 -0.63 -19.34 -14.90
CA GLU A 125 -1.44 -19.40 -16.12
C GLU A 125 -2.77 -20.07 -15.82
N ILE A 126 -3.85 -19.37 -16.18
CA ILE A 126 -5.22 -19.88 -16.11
C ILE A 126 -5.72 -19.96 -17.55
N ALA A 127 -5.79 -21.17 -18.08
CA ALA A 127 -6.20 -21.44 -19.45
C ALA A 127 -7.62 -22.03 -19.51
N TYR A 128 -8.29 -21.82 -20.62
CA TYR A 128 -9.59 -22.35 -20.94
C TYR A 128 -9.54 -23.10 -22.26
N SER A 129 -10.06 -24.31 -22.26
CA SER A 129 -10.25 -25.09 -23.48
C SER A 129 -11.66 -25.65 -23.56
N THR A 130 -12.21 -25.63 -24.77
CA THR A 130 -13.54 -26.14 -25.07
C THR A 130 -13.54 -26.81 -26.43
N GLN A 131 -14.38 -27.82 -26.59
CA GLN A 131 -14.64 -28.47 -27.87
C GLN A 131 -15.84 -27.86 -28.60
N SER A 132 -16.54 -26.90 -27.98
CA SER A 132 -17.72 -26.23 -28.52
C SER A 132 -17.53 -24.71 -28.58
N ALA A 133 -18.36 -24.01 -29.34
CA ALA A 133 -18.40 -22.54 -29.42
C ALA A 133 -19.00 -21.87 -28.16
N ALA A 134 -18.65 -22.37 -26.97
CA ALA A 134 -19.16 -21.87 -25.70
C ALA A 134 -18.52 -20.51 -25.32
N PRO A 135 -19.29 -19.57 -24.76
CA PRO A 135 -18.85 -18.20 -24.51
C PRO A 135 -17.83 -18.05 -23.37
N GLY A 136 -17.58 -19.10 -22.59
CA GLY A 136 -16.50 -19.16 -21.61
C GLY A 136 -16.88 -18.67 -20.21
N TRP A 137 -15.88 -18.25 -19.45
CA TRP A 137 -15.94 -17.95 -18.02
C TRP A 137 -15.49 -16.53 -17.73
N ILE A 138 -16.10 -15.90 -16.73
CA ILE A 138 -15.66 -14.62 -16.18
C ILE A 138 -15.09 -14.90 -14.80
N VAL A 139 -13.78 -14.71 -14.65
CA VAL A 139 -13.07 -14.88 -13.39
C VAL A 139 -13.09 -13.56 -12.63
N ASP A 140 -13.53 -13.60 -11.38
CA ASP A 140 -13.49 -12.48 -10.45
C ASP A 140 -12.13 -12.52 -9.73
N ALA A 141 -11.20 -11.66 -10.17
CA ALA A 141 -9.83 -11.66 -9.67
C ALA A 141 -9.74 -11.07 -8.25
N ARG A 142 -10.69 -10.22 -7.84
CA ARG A 142 -10.78 -9.70 -6.46
C ARG A 142 -11.17 -10.79 -5.47
N ARG A 143 -12.06 -11.72 -5.87
CA ARG A 143 -12.49 -12.84 -5.02
C ARG A 143 -11.58 -14.05 -5.10
N SER A 144 -10.80 -14.16 -6.17
CA SER A 144 -9.80 -15.20 -6.37
C SER A 144 -8.51 -14.86 -5.61
N GLN A 145 -7.90 -15.84 -4.96
CA GLN A 145 -6.74 -15.63 -4.09
C GLN A 145 -5.68 -16.71 -4.28
N LEU A 146 -4.42 -16.29 -4.32
CA LEU A 146 -3.25 -17.15 -4.24
C LEU A 146 -2.73 -17.14 -2.80
N ARG A 147 -2.61 -18.30 -2.19
CA ARG A 147 -2.04 -18.50 -0.86
C ARG A 147 -0.75 -19.28 -0.97
N LEU A 148 0.31 -18.78 -0.38
CA LEU A 148 1.62 -19.43 -0.35
C LEU A 148 2.09 -19.59 1.10
N THR A 149 2.65 -20.75 1.41
CA THR A 149 3.40 -21.01 2.64
C THR A 149 4.88 -20.85 2.32
N LEU A 150 5.50 -19.86 2.95
CA LEU A 150 6.79 -19.30 2.61
C LEU A 150 7.83 -19.68 3.67
N GLU A 151 8.95 -20.21 3.21
CA GLU A 151 10.05 -20.68 4.05
C GLU A 151 11.34 -19.97 3.64
N PRO A 152 11.91 -19.11 4.51
CA PRO A 152 13.19 -18.49 4.21
C PRO A 152 14.31 -19.54 4.31
N VAL A 153 15.08 -19.69 3.23
CA VAL A 153 16.16 -20.68 3.13
C VAL A 153 17.51 -20.14 3.56
N ARG A 154 17.66 -18.81 3.57
CA ARG A 154 18.86 -18.09 4.05
C ARG A 154 18.51 -16.64 4.39
N PRO A 155 19.34 -15.96 5.20
CA PRO A 155 19.23 -14.51 5.35
C PRO A 155 19.56 -13.79 4.03
N LEU A 156 19.00 -12.58 3.88
CA LEU A 156 19.41 -11.63 2.84
C LEU A 156 20.86 -11.19 3.10
N ASP A 157 21.66 -11.08 2.04
CA ASP A 157 23.10 -10.78 2.17
C ASP A 157 23.52 -9.47 1.51
N THR A 158 22.76 -8.95 0.56
CA THR A 158 23.15 -7.77 -0.22
C THR A 158 22.03 -6.74 -0.34
N LEU A 159 22.41 -5.50 -0.66
CA LEU A 159 21.46 -4.43 -0.96
C LEU A 159 20.57 -4.77 -2.16
N GLY A 160 21.12 -5.42 -3.20
CA GLY A 160 20.34 -5.86 -4.35
C GLY A 160 19.30 -6.92 -3.98
N GLU A 161 19.65 -7.86 -3.11
CA GLU A 161 18.68 -8.84 -2.59
C GLU A 161 17.60 -8.20 -1.74
N LEU A 162 17.96 -7.24 -0.87
CA LEU A 162 16.97 -6.48 -0.09
C LEU A 162 16.03 -5.70 -1.01
N GLU A 163 16.55 -5.07 -2.07
CA GLU A 163 15.72 -4.33 -3.02
C GLU A 163 14.75 -5.27 -3.76
N HIS A 164 15.21 -6.45 -4.17
CA HIS A 164 14.33 -7.48 -4.76
C HIS A 164 13.28 -7.97 -3.76
N ALA A 165 13.67 -8.17 -2.49
CA ALA A 165 12.76 -8.59 -1.44
C ALA A 165 11.69 -7.52 -1.15
N LEU A 166 12.06 -6.24 -1.09
CA LEU A 166 11.12 -5.12 -0.93
C LEU A 166 10.09 -5.07 -2.06
N GLY A 167 10.53 -5.25 -3.30
CA GLY A 167 9.67 -5.23 -4.48
C GLY A 167 8.89 -6.53 -4.75
N SER A 168 9.03 -7.56 -3.91
CA SER A 168 8.35 -8.84 -4.09
C SER A 168 6.87 -8.76 -3.71
N ASP A 169 6.02 -9.57 -4.33
CA ASP A 169 4.58 -9.61 -4.02
C ASP A 169 4.28 -10.31 -2.68
N PHE A 170 5.11 -11.31 -2.36
CA PHE A 170 5.02 -12.15 -1.17
C PHE A 170 6.30 -12.07 -0.33
N ALA A 171 6.20 -12.26 0.99
CA ALA A 171 7.33 -12.20 1.95
C ALA A 171 8.20 -10.93 1.85
N ALA A 172 7.63 -9.85 1.33
CA ALA A 172 8.32 -8.57 1.27
C ALA A 172 8.30 -7.88 2.64
N PRO A 173 9.42 -7.28 3.10
CA PRO A 173 9.42 -6.52 4.33
C PRO A 173 8.44 -5.34 4.26
N ARG A 174 7.36 -5.36 5.06
CA ARG A 174 6.32 -4.32 5.02
C ARG A 174 6.33 -3.43 6.26
N ARG A 175 6.73 -3.96 7.41
CA ARG A 175 6.84 -3.22 8.68
C ARG A 175 8.26 -2.69 8.80
N ILE A 176 8.43 -1.37 8.64
CA ILE A 176 9.75 -0.76 8.61
C ILE A 176 9.92 0.18 9.81
N ALA A 177 10.92 -0.10 10.65
CA ALA A 177 11.32 0.79 11.71
C ALA A 177 12.30 1.86 11.18
N LEU A 178 11.99 3.13 11.40
CA LEU A 178 12.90 4.24 11.08
C LEU A 178 13.55 4.74 12.38
N LEU A 179 14.84 4.44 12.54
CA LEU A 179 15.65 4.80 13.71
C LEU A 179 16.57 5.97 13.37
N THR A 180 16.00 7.17 13.45
CA THR A 180 16.71 8.43 13.23
C THR A 180 16.92 9.18 14.52
N ASP A 181 18.14 9.64 14.76
CA ASP A 181 18.43 10.45 15.93
C ASP A 181 17.69 11.80 15.86
N ALA A 182 17.35 12.35 17.02
CA ALA A 182 16.85 13.72 17.08
C ALA A 182 17.90 14.70 16.53
N GLY A 183 17.45 15.60 15.65
CA GLY A 183 18.31 16.56 14.99
C GLY A 183 17.56 17.42 13.99
N ARG A 184 18.21 18.49 13.52
CA ARG A 184 17.64 19.47 12.60
C ARG A 184 17.15 18.84 11.29
N GLU A 185 17.91 17.88 10.75
CA GLU A 185 17.62 17.24 9.46
C GLU A 185 16.80 15.95 9.59
N ARG A 186 16.28 15.64 10.78
CA ARG A 186 15.55 14.37 11.02
C ARG A 186 14.39 14.19 10.03
N ILE A 187 13.60 15.24 9.82
CA ILE A 187 12.43 15.19 8.92
C ILE A 187 12.89 14.99 7.48
N THR A 188 13.90 15.74 7.02
CA THR A 188 14.50 15.59 5.69
C THR A 188 14.96 14.16 5.44
N LEU A 189 15.71 13.59 6.39
CA LEU A 189 16.28 12.25 6.29
C LEU A 189 15.18 11.18 6.26
N GLU A 190 14.25 11.21 7.21
CA GLU A 190 13.13 10.26 7.25
C GLU A 190 12.22 10.38 6.01
N ALA A 191 11.96 11.61 5.54
CA ALA A 191 11.13 11.87 4.38
C ALA A 191 11.72 11.31 3.09
N LEU A 192 13.03 11.52 2.87
CA LEU A 192 13.73 10.97 1.71
C LEU A 192 13.74 9.44 1.80
N THR A 193 14.20 8.88 2.92
CA THR A 193 14.26 7.43 3.12
C THR A 193 12.90 6.76 2.94
N ALA A 194 11.82 7.32 3.50
CA ALA A 194 10.46 6.78 3.35
C ALA A 194 10.01 6.75 1.88
N GLN A 195 10.29 7.81 1.11
CA GLN A 195 9.99 7.84 -0.34
C GLN A 195 10.82 6.79 -1.10
N GLY A 196 12.12 6.70 -0.81
CA GLY A 196 13.00 5.72 -1.43
C GLY A 196 12.61 4.27 -1.14
N LEU A 197 12.14 3.97 0.07
CA LEU A 197 11.62 2.65 0.44
C LEU A 197 10.33 2.33 -0.29
N ALA A 198 9.40 3.29 -0.36
CA ALA A 198 8.13 3.09 -1.04
C ALA A 198 8.33 2.82 -2.54
N LEU A 199 9.19 3.61 -3.21
CA LEU A 199 9.52 3.41 -4.63
C LEU A 199 10.14 2.04 -4.91
N ARG A 200 10.92 1.47 -3.98
CA ARG A 200 11.45 0.09 -4.10
C ARG A 200 10.40 -0.96 -3.85
N ALA A 201 9.54 -0.73 -2.86
CA ALA A 201 8.50 -1.66 -2.46
C ALA A 201 7.33 -1.72 -3.45
N GLY A 202 7.17 -0.71 -4.30
CA GLY A 202 6.01 -0.55 -5.19
C GLY A 202 4.72 -0.16 -4.47
N GLU A 203 4.74 -0.14 -3.13
CA GLU A 203 3.63 0.22 -2.26
C GLU A 203 4.16 0.99 -1.03
N VAL A 204 3.25 1.55 -0.23
CA VAL A 204 3.62 2.32 0.97
C VAL A 204 3.83 1.36 2.15
N PRO A 205 5.06 1.26 2.70
CA PRO A 205 5.32 0.44 3.88
C PRO A 205 4.66 0.99 5.14
N LEU A 206 4.55 0.13 6.15
CA LEU A 206 4.14 0.49 7.50
C LEU A 206 5.33 1.04 8.28
N PHE A 207 5.44 2.37 8.32
CA PHE A 207 6.49 3.03 9.10
C PHE A 207 6.15 3.07 10.59
N SER A 208 7.16 2.75 11.41
CA SER A 208 7.11 2.87 12.87
C SER A 208 8.48 3.22 13.45
N GLY A 209 8.55 3.41 14.77
CA GLY A 209 9.81 3.51 15.52
C GLY A 209 10.11 2.25 16.33
N ASP A 210 9.27 1.21 16.18
CA ASP A 210 9.36 -0.02 16.96
C ASP A 210 10.18 -1.06 16.20
N ALA A 211 11.44 -1.23 16.61
CA ALA A 211 12.37 -2.16 16.00
C ALA A 211 12.02 -3.64 16.28
N GLU A 212 11.32 -3.93 17.38
CA GLU A 212 11.04 -5.32 17.79
C GLU A 212 10.00 -5.98 16.89
N GLN A 213 9.10 -5.19 16.31
CA GLN A 213 8.05 -5.65 15.41
C GLN A 213 8.33 -5.30 13.94
N ALA A 214 9.56 -4.96 13.59
CA ALA A 214 9.92 -4.57 12.24
C ALA A 214 10.45 -5.75 11.43
N ASP A 215 10.03 -5.84 10.18
CA ASP A 215 10.60 -6.75 9.20
C ASP A 215 11.92 -6.20 8.65
N LEU A 216 12.11 -4.88 8.72
CA LEU A 216 13.31 -4.16 8.30
C LEU A 216 13.57 -2.97 9.23
N ILE A 217 14.79 -2.85 9.72
CA ILE A 217 15.23 -1.70 10.51
C ILE A 217 16.07 -0.78 9.62
N VAL A 218 15.73 0.51 9.60
CA VAL A 218 16.49 1.52 8.87
C VAL A 218 17.11 2.50 9.86
N ARG A 219 18.43 2.42 10.02
CA ARG A 219 19.22 3.33 10.83
C ARG A 219 19.64 4.53 10.00
N ILE A 220 19.29 5.73 10.44
CA ILE A 220 19.67 6.98 9.77
C ILE A 220 20.42 7.86 10.76
N ALA A 221 21.73 8.00 10.57
CA ALA A 221 22.56 8.79 11.48
C ALA A 221 23.91 9.19 10.86
N GLU A 222 24.55 10.19 11.46
CA GLU A 222 25.97 10.47 11.22
C GLU A 222 26.86 9.33 11.72
N PHE A 223 28.00 9.10 11.08
CA PHE A 223 28.92 8.00 11.40
C PHE A 223 29.29 7.93 12.89
N SER A 224 29.52 9.07 13.53
CA SER A 224 29.88 9.16 14.95
C SER A 224 28.80 8.64 15.91
N ARG A 225 27.55 8.58 15.46
CA ARG A 225 26.38 8.14 16.24
C ARG A 225 25.89 6.73 15.91
N LEU A 226 26.50 6.08 14.93
CA LEU A 226 26.28 4.66 14.67
C LEU A 226 26.85 3.83 15.82
N ASP A 227 26.24 2.68 16.09
CA ASP A 227 26.83 1.70 17.01
C ASP A 227 27.96 0.91 16.31
N GLU A 228 28.66 0.07 17.05
CA GLU A 228 29.79 -0.68 16.50
C GLU A 228 29.37 -1.69 15.42
N ALA A 229 28.18 -2.29 15.55
CA ALA A 229 27.67 -3.27 14.59
C ALA A 229 27.30 -2.60 13.26
N ASP A 230 26.70 -1.41 13.31
CA ASP A 230 26.38 -0.59 12.14
C ASP A 230 27.65 -0.09 11.46
N ARG A 231 28.67 0.34 12.22
CA ARG A 231 29.95 0.77 11.64
C ARG A 231 30.68 -0.38 10.95
N ALA A 232 30.65 -1.57 11.53
CA ALA A 232 31.26 -2.77 10.95
C ALA A 232 30.65 -3.17 9.60
N ALA A 233 29.42 -2.74 9.30
CA ALA A 233 28.76 -3.00 8.02
C ALA A 233 29.25 -2.07 6.88
N LEU A 234 29.92 -0.96 7.19
CA LEU A 234 30.42 -0.01 6.19
C LEU A 234 31.62 -0.58 5.43
N ARG A 235 31.81 -0.19 4.15
CA ARG A 235 32.80 -0.81 3.24
C ARG A 235 34.22 -0.85 3.79
N ARG A 236 34.60 0.15 4.58
CA ARG A 236 35.95 0.30 5.16
C ARG A 236 35.95 0.35 6.68
N GLY A 237 34.82 0.07 7.34
CA GLY A 237 34.65 0.31 8.77
C GLY A 237 34.64 1.79 9.19
N GLU A 238 34.77 2.72 8.22
CA GLU A 238 34.74 4.16 8.39
C GLU A 238 33.91 4.80 7.27
N SER A 239 33.16 5.86 7.58
CA SER A 239 32.48 6.66 6.55
C SER A 239 33.47 7.58 5.84
N GLN A 240 33.67 7.36 4.54
CA GLN A 240 34.51 8.19 3.67
C GLN A 240 33.69 9.23 2.87
N GLY A 241 32.38 9.29 3.11
CA GLY A 241 31.40 10.07 2.38
C GLY A 241 29.99 9.50 2.54
N PRO A 242 29.03 9.95 1.70
CA PRO A 242 27.69 9.39 1.68
C PRO A 242 27.71 7.89 1.35
N GLU A 243 27.16 7.07 2.25
CA GLU A 243 27.14 5.62 2.13
C GLU A 243 25.79 5.05 2.59
N VAL A 244 25.29 4.09 1.83
CA VAL A 244 24.19 3.21 2.24
C VAL A 244 24.77 1.82 2.43
N ALA A 245 24.58 1.22 3.59
CA ALA A 245 25.10 -0.11 3.91
C ALA A 245 23.99 -1.04 4.38
N PHE A 246 24.26 -2.34 4.28
CA PHE A 246 23.36 -3.41 4.63
C PHE A 246 24.05 -4.41 5.54
N ARG A 247 23.34 -4.81 6.60
CA ARG A 247 23.72 -5.94 7.45
C ARG A 247 22.49 -6.74 7.83
N HIS A 248 22.73 -7.95 8.32
CA HIS A 248 21.67 -8.84 8.79
C HIS A 248 22.16 -9.58 10.03
N ASP A 249 21.51 -9.36 11.17
CA ASP A 249 21.82 -9.98 12.47
C ASP A 249 20.61 -10.70 13.07
N GLY A 250 19.71 -11.14 12.20
CA GLY A 250 18.44 -11.81 12.53
C GLY A 250 17.28 -11.06 11.87
N ILE A 251 17.37 -9.73 11.88
CA ILE A 251 16.50 -8.82 11.12
C ILE A 251 17.40 -8.10 10.10
N PRO A 252 16.93 -7.78 8.89
CA PRO A 252 17.69 -6.95 7.97
C PRO A 252 17.80 -5.51 8.49
N HIS A 253 18.99 -4.93 8.38
CA HIS A 253 19.31 -3.56 8.73
C HIS A 253 19.83 -2.80 7.51
N LEU A 254 19.21 -1.67 7.22
CA LEU A 254 19.68 -0.71 6.24
C LEU A 254 20.23 0.52 6.96
N ILE A 255 21.46 0.91 6.66
CA ILE A 255 22.16 2.01 7.31
C ILE A 255 22.35 3.12 6.29
N VAL A 256 21.85 4.31 6.59
CA VAL A 256 22.01 5.51 5.77
C VAL A 256 22.86 6.50 6.54
N THR A 257 24.09 6.74 6.07
CA THR A 257 25.08 7.50 6.84
C THR A 257 26.02 8.35 5.99
N GLY A 258 26.74 9.23 6.69
CA GLY A 258 27.79 10.09 6.18
C GLY A 258 28.63 10.65 7.33
N ARG A 259 29.70 11.39 7.02
CA ARG A 259 30.58 11.98 8.05
C ARG A 259 29.90 13.08 8.86
N ASN A 260 28.85 13.68 8.29
CA ASN A 260 28.01 14.71 8.89
C ASN A 260 26.57 14.61 8.34
N LEU A 261 25.66 15.46 8.82
CA LEU A 261 24.26 15.46 8.38
C LEU A 261 24.07 15.75 6.89
N ASP A 262 24.90 16.60 6.30
CA ASP A 262 24.81 16.93 4.86
C ASP A 262 25.13 15.69 4.01
N GLU A 263 26.14 14.92 4.40
CA GLU A 263 26.50 13.66 3.75
C GLU A 263 25.48 12.55 4.00
N ALA A 264 24.91 12.46 5.21
CA ALA A 264 23.80 11.55 5.49
C ALA A 264 22.57 11.91 4.64
N THR A 265 22.31 13.20 4.42
CA THR A 265 21.25 13.68 3.53
C THR A 265 21.54 13.32 2.07
N ALA A 266 22.80 13.45 1.64
CA ALA A 266 23.22 12.98 0.32
C ALA A 266 23.05 11.45 0.19
N ALA A 267 23.33 10.66 1.23
CA ALA A 267 23.10 9.22 1.23
C ALA A 267 21.61 8.87 1.14
N ALA A 268 20.75 9.58 1.88
CA ALA A 268 19.29 9.44 1.79
C ALA A 268 18.77 9.81 0.38
N ARG A 269 19.33 10.84 -0.26
CA ARG A 269 19.03 11.17 -1.67
C ARG A 269 19.49 10.10 -2.63
N LEU A 270 20.70 9.56 -2.46
CA LEU A 270 21.21 8.45 -3.27
C LEU A 270 20.31 7.23 -3.19
N MET A 271 19.95 6.84 -1.96
CA MET A 271 18.95 5.81 -1.70
C MET A 271 17.65 6.12 -2.45
N SER A 272 17.12 7.34 -2.34
CA SER A 272 15.84 7.69 -2.95
C SER A 272 15.87 7.77 -4.48
N ALA A 273 17.06 7.84 -5.09
CA ALA A 273 17.22 8.14 -6.51
C ALA A 273 17.79 6.99 -7.35
N ARG A 274 18.46 6.00 -6.74
CA ARG A 274 19.21 4.96 -7.43
C ARG A 274 18.80 3.57 -6.98
N SER A 275 18.78 2.63 -7.92
CA SER A 275 18.60 1.20 -7.65
C SER A 275 19.89 0.60 -7.08
N PHE A 276 19.73 -0.34 -6.16
CA PHE A 276 20.80 -1.15 -5.60
C PHE A 276 20.93 -2.53 -6.26
N GLU A 277 20.21 -2.78 -7.36
CA GLU A 277 20.35 -4.02 -8.12
C GLU A 277 21.80 -4.24 -8.57
N GLY A 278 22.35 -5.41 -8.27
CA GLY A 278 23.74 -5.77 -8.59
C GLY A 278 24.79 -5.23 -7.61
N TYR A 279 24.40 -4.53 -6.54
CA TYR A 279 25.32 -4.06 -5.50
C TYR A 279 25.32 -4.97 -4.27
N GLY A 280 26.51 -5.10 -3.65
CA GLY A 280 26.75 -5.93 -2.47
C GLY A 280 26.21 -5.32 -1.17
N ARG A 281 27.00 -5.39 -0.10
CA ARG A 281 26.60 -4.88 1.23
C ARG A 281 26.68 -3.37 1.39
N SER A 282 27.27 -2.64 0.46
CA SER A 282 27.30 -1.18 0.55
C SER A 282 27.27 -0.49 -0.81
N PHE A 283 26.79 0.74 -0.81
CA PHE A 283 26.59 1.60 -1.96
C PHE A 283 27.08 3.01 -1.65
N LEU A 284 28.07 3.46 -2.42
CA LEU A 284 28.71 4.77 -2.28
C LEU A 284 28.23 5.77 -3.33
N ALA A 285 28.53 7.04 -3.12
CA ALA A 285 28.31 8.09 -4.14
C ALA A 285 28.98 7.78 -5.50
N ALA A 286 30.13 7.11 -5.52
CA ALA A 286 30.80 6.71 -6.75
C ALA A 286 30.02 5.63 -7.53
N ASP A 287 29.35 4.73 -6.81
CA ASP A 287 28.56 3.64 -7.39
C ASP A 287 27.30 4.18 -8.08
N ALA A 288 26.79 5.32 -7.62
CA ALA A 288 25.61 6.00 -8.17
C ALA A 288 25.76 6.48 -9.61
N ILE A 289 26.99 6.59 -10.13
CA ILE A 289 27.26 7.03 -11.49
C ILE A 289 26.82 5.95 -12.50
N SER A 290 27.04 4.68 -12.19
CA SER A 290 26.65 3.54 -13.04
C SER A 290 25.30 2.93 -12.66
N ALA A 291 24.79 3.23 -11.46
CA ALA A 291 23.54 2.69 -10.97
C ALA A 291 22.34 3.18 -11.79
N GLN A 292 21.42 2.26 -12.07
CA GLN A 292 20.13 2.60 -12.67
C GLN A 292 19.37 3.58 -11.76
N ARG A 293 18.59 4.46 -12.39
CA ARG A 293 17.74 5.40 -11.66
C ARG A 293 16.52 4.66 -11.11
N LEU A 294 16.12 5.00 -9.89
CA LEU A 294 14.87 4.55 -9.30
C LEU A 294 13.72 5.43 -9.81
N GLY A 295 12.65 4.82 -10.30
CA GLY A 295 11.52 5.51 -10.93
C GLY A 295 11.84 6.09 -12.30
N ARG A 296 10.88 6.83 -12.90
CA ARG A 296 11.04 7.44 -14.23
C ARG A 296 11.20 8.95 -14.13
N GLU A 297 12.14 9.51 -14.88
CA GLU A 297 12.25 10.96 -15.04
C GLU A 297 11.08 11.47 -15.87
N GLN A 298 10.12 12.09 -15.21
CA GLN A 298 9.06 12.81 -15.90
C GLN A 298 9.36 14.30 -15.81
N VAL A 299 9.89 14.86 -16.91
CA VAL A 299 9.95 16.32 -17.11
C VAL A 299 8.52 16.80 -17.32
N ARG A 300 7.81 17.04 -16.23
CA ARG A 300 6.45 17.58 -16.24
C ARG A 300 6.54 19.08 -16.08
N ASP A 301 6.21 19.82 -17.14
CA ASP A 301 6.15 21.27 -17.08
C ASP A 301 4.98 21.69 -16.18
N ALA A 302 5.29 22.01 -14.92
CA ALA A 302 4.31 22.40 -13.91
C ALA A 302 3.44 23.57 -14.38
N ARG A 303 3.99 24.44 -15.25
CA ARG A 303 3.30 25.63 -15.75
C ARG A 303 2.06 25.27 -16.57
N ALA A 304 2.12 24.18 -17.35
CA ALA A 304 1.02 23.74 -18.21
C ALA A 304 -0.16 23.14 -17.43
N PHE A 305 0.10 22.45 -16.31
CA PHE A 305 -0.94 21.87 -15.45
C PHE A 305 -1.44 22.84 -14.36
N SER A 306 -0.69 23.90 -14.07
CA SER A 306 -0.94 24.78 -12.92
C SER A 306 -2.09 25.76 -13.04
N SER A 307 -2.80 25.92 -14.18
CA SER A 307 -3.89 26.91 -14.21
C SER A 307 -5.07 26.49 -13.34
N ASN A 308 -5.43 25.19 -13.36
CA ASN A 308 -6.61 24.62 -12.69
C ASN A 308 -6.30 23.33 -11.90
N ALA A 309 -5.10 23.22 -11.29
CA ALA A 309 -4.78 22.05 -10.49
C ALA A 309 -5.74 21.88 -9.29
N ASP A 310 -6.21 20.66 -9.08
CA ASP A 310 -7.11 20.25 -8.01
C ASP A 310 -6.58 18.99 -7.30
N LEU A 311 -7.33 18.49 -6.31
CA LEU A 311 -6.92 17.29 -5.57
C LEU A 311 -6.79 16.06 -6.46
N ARG A 312 -7.57 15.96 -7.55
CA ARG A 312 -7.44 14.86 -8.52
C ARG A 312 -6.11 14.93 -9.27
N THR A 313 -5.71 16.13 -9.67
CA THR A 313 -4.41 16.39 -10.30
C THR A 313 -3.28 15.98 -9.36
N PHE A 314 -3.36 16.36 -8.08
CA PHE A 314 -2.40 15.95 -7.06
C PHE A 314 -2.40 14.44 -6.85
N ALA A 315 -3.58 13.82 -6.72
CA ALA A 315 -3.72 12.39 -6.49
C ALA A 315 -3.25 11.53 -7.66
N ALA A 316 -3.33 12.03 -8.89
CA ALA A 316 -2.91 11.30 -10.09
C ALA A 316 -1.43 11.49 -10.45
N SER A 317 -0.79 12.57 -10.00
CA SER A 317 0.53 12.96 -10.51
C SER A 317 1.51 13.53 -9.49
N GLY A 318 1.05 13.83 -8.27
CA GLY A 318 1.79 14.57 -7.25
C GLY A 318 1.96 16.06 -7.57
N LEU A 319 1.49 16.54 -8.72
CA LEU A 319 1.56 17.96 -9.08
C LEU A 319 0.62 18.80 -8.20
N PRO A 320 0.96 20.06 -7.92
CA PRO A 320 2.14 20.80 -8.39
C PRO A 320 3.42 20.49 -7.61
N PHE A 321 3.34 19.72 -6.52
CA PHE A 321 4.42 19.54 -5.56
C PHE A 321 5.55 18.63 -6.06
N SER A 322 5.26 17.66 -6.92
CA SER A 322 6.25 16.72 -7.48
C SER A 322 7.07 17.29 -8.63
N ALA A 323 6.74 18.50 -9.11
CA ALA A 323 7.42 19.14 -10.23
C ALA A 323 8.92 19.28 -9.97
N ASP A 324 9.75 18.97 -10.97
CA ASP A 324 11.21 19.04 -10.90
C ASP A 324 11.76 18.34 -9.64
N GLN A 325 11.19 17.18 -9.27
CA GLN A 325 11.53 16.44 -8.04
C GLN A 325 11.40 17.29 -6.77
N GLY A 326 10.38 18.15 -6.73
CA GLY A 326 10.06 18.99 -5.60
C GLY A 326 10.94 20.23 -5.46
N ALA A 327 11.73 20.61 -6.47
CA ALA A 327 12.65 21.75 -6.38
C ALA A 327 12.00 23.10 -6.05
N ARG A 328 10.67 23.21 -6.15
CA ARG A 328 9.88 24.40 -5.75
C ARG A 328 8.80 24.04 -4.73
N THR A 329 9.09 23.06 -3.88
CA THR A 329 8.14 22.54 -2.89
C THR A 329 8.75 22.59 -1.50
N ALA A 330 7.99 23.13 -0.56
CA ALA A 330 8.23 23.07 0.86
C ALA A 330 7.18 22.13 1.48
N VAL A 331 7.62 21.00 2.01
CA VAL A 331 6.78 20.06 2.75
C VAL A 331 6.94 20.34 4.23
N GLN A 332 5.86 20.82 4.85
CA GLN A 332 5.82 21.13 6.27
C GLN A 332 5.05 20.05 7.04
N PHE A 333 5.68 19.47 8.05
CA PHE A 333 5.07 18.51 8.95
C PHE A 333 4.50 19.26 10.16
N SER A 334 3.18 19.19 10.37
CA SER A 334 2.55 19.79 11.56
C SER A 334 2.42 18.78 12.73
N THR A 335 3.29 17.77 12.75
CA THR A 335 3.19 16.62 13.66
C THR A 335 3.91 16.90 14.98
N ARG A 336 3.27 16.53 16.10
CA ARG A 336 3.88 16.65 17.45
C ARG A 336 4.37 15.32 18.00
N TYR A 337 3.75 14.22 17.56
CA TYR A 337 4.04 12.87 18.01
C TYR A 337 4.64 12.03 16.88
N ASP A 338 5.48 11.07 17.25
CA ASP A 338 6.12 10.14 16.30
C ASP A 338 5.08 9.38 15.46
N ALA A 339 3.96 8.96 16.06
CA ALA A 339 2.88 8.26 15.36
C ALA A 339 2.29 9.10 14.20
N ASP A 340 2.05 10.40 14.44
CA ASP A 340 1.54 11.29 13.40
C ASP A 340 2.59 11.55 12.32
N ARG A 341 3.88 11.64 12.70
CA ARG A 341 4.99 11.75 11.76
C ARG A 341 5.07 10.54 10.84
N TYR A 342 4.93 9.32 11.36
CA TYR A 342 4.87 8.12 10.52
C TYR A 342 3.66 8.11 9.58
N GLY A 343 2.49 8.58 10.04
CA GLY A 343 1.33 8.79 9.17
C GLY A 343 1.60 9.80 8.05
N ALA A 344 2.31 10.88 8.35
CA ALA A 344 2.71 11.90 7.38
C ALA A 344 3.73 11.37 6.37
N LEU A 345 4.70 10.57 6.83
CA LEU A 345 5.66 9.87 5.97
C LEU A 345 4.97 8.90 5.02
N SER A 346 3.93 8.16 5.47
CA SER A 346 3.13 7.30 4.60
C SER A 346 2.43 8.10 3.49
N VAL A 347 1.85 9.27 3.81
CA VAL A 347 1.23 10.16 2.83
C VAL A 347 2.24 10.68 1.81
N LEU A 348 3.42 11.10 2.27
CA LEU A 348 4.49 11.58 1.40
C LEU A 348 5.05 10.47 0.50
N ALA A 349 5.26 9.28 1.05
CA ALA A 349 5.65 8.08 0.32
C ALA A 349 4.64 7.73 -0.78
N ARG A 350 3.34 7.83 -0.49
CA ARG A 350 2.28 7.66 -1.50
C ARG A 350 2.39 8.69 -2.62
N ALA A 351 2.62 9.96 -2.28
CA ALA A 351 2.75 11.02 -3.27
C ALA A 351 3.97 10.81 -4.19
N ALA A 352 5.09 10.32 -3.66
CA ALA A 352 6.27 9.96 -4.44
C ALA A 352 6.02 8.75 -5.36
N LEU A 353 5.33 7.71 -4.86
CA LEU A 353 4.93 6.54 -5.65
C LEU A 353 4.08 6.91 -6.87
N ILE A 354 3.07 7.75 -6.68
CA ILE A 354 2.21 8.25 -7.77
C ILE A 354 3.01 9.13 -8.75
N GLY A 355 3.96 9.91 -8.22
CA GLY A 355 4.88 10.69 -9.02
C GLY A 355 5.90 9.84 -9.79
N ASP A 356 6.04 8.55 -9.45
CA ASP A 356 7.08 7.63 -9.92
C ASP A 356 8.51 8.18 -9.72
N GLN A 357 8.69 9.04 -8.71
CA GLN A 357 9.97 9.63 -8.33
C GLN A 357 9.91 10.27 -6.93
N ALA A 358 11.04 10.25 -6.23
CA ALA A 358 11.21 10.95 -4.96
C ALA A 358 11.40 12.46 -5.16
N TRP A 359 10.98 13.25 -4.19
CA TRP A 359 11.11 14.71 -4.22
C TRP A 359 12.45 15.14 -3.61
N LEU A 360 13.54 14.83 -4.32
CA LEU A 360 14.92 14.96 -3.85
C LEU A 360 15.33 16.39 -3.46
N TYR A 361 14.71 17.40 -4.09
CA TYR A 361 15.05 18.80 -3.94
C TYR A 361 14.00 19.61 -3.16
N ALA A 362 12.96 18.95 -2.65
CA ALA A 362 12.02 19.62 -1.76
C ALA A 362 12.69 20.01 -0.45
N TRP A 363 12.20 21.12 0.11
CA TRP A 363 12.48 21.48 1.48
C TRP A 363 11.56 20.69 2.41
N TYR A 364 12.08 20.21 3.53
CA TYR A 364 11.33 19.48 4.54
C TYR A 364 11.57 20.10 5.91
N GLY A 365 10.52 20.27 6.71
CA GLY A 365 10.65 20.76 8.07
C GLY A 365 9.32 20.80 8.82
N ASP A 366 9.36 21.20 10.08
CA ASP A 366 8.21 21.34 10.97
C ASP A 366 7.88 22.81 11.31
N ILE A 367 8.86 23.69 11.21
CA ILE A 367 8.74 25.12 11.51
C ILE A 367 8.34 25.91 10.26
N SER A 368 7.23 26.67 10.31
CA SER A 368 6.75 27.44 9.16
C SER A 368 7.69 28.60 8.78
N GLU A 369 8.37 29.20 9.76
CA GLU A 369 9.23 30.39 9.55
C GLU A 369 10.48 30.10 8.72
N THR A 370 10.91 28.84 8.64
CA THR A 370 12.08 28.41 7.88
C THR A 370 11.74 27.90 6.49
N ALA A 371 10.44 27.77 6.17
CA ALA A 371 9.98 27.33 4.87
C ALA A 371 10.23 28.43 3.81
N PRO A 372 10.83 28.09 2.65
CA PRO A 372 11.03 29.05 1.57
C PRO A 372 9.70 29.67 1.08
N ALA A 373 9.64 31.00 1.06
CA ALA A 373 8.41 31.75 0.74
C ALA A 373 7.98 31.66 -0.74
N ASP A 374 8.92 31.37 -1.63
CA ASP A 374 8.72 31.24 -3.08
C ASP A 374 8.35 29.80 -3.51
N HIS A 375 8.29 28.85 -2.56
CA HIS A 375 7.96 27.45 -2.83
C HIS A 375 6.47 27.16 -2.61
N ASN A 376 5.91 26.25 -3.40
CA ASN A 376 4.62 25.63 -3.13
C ASN A 376 4.66 24.97 -1.74
N LEU A 377 3.64 25.19 -0.94
CA LEU A 377 3.58 24.73 0.45
C LEU A 377 2.65 23.52 0.56
N LEU A 378 3.18 22.38 0.99
CA LEU A 378 2.39 21.19 1.31
C LEU A 378 2.47 20.93 2.81
N ILE A 379 1.36 21.05 3.52
CA ILE A 379 1.30 20.80 4.96
C ILE A 379 0.67 19.43 5.22
N ILE A 380 1.37 18.58 5.97
CA ILE A 380 0.95 17.21 6.29
C ILE A 380 0.99 17.04 7.80
N GLY A 381 -0.15 16.74 8.41
CA GLY A 381 -0.24 16.50 9.85
C GLY A 381 -1.52 17.05 10.47
N PRO A 382 -1.72 16.85 11.77
CA PRO A 382 -2.90 17.37 12.48
C PRO A 382 -2.91 18.90 12.47
N ASN A 383 -4.10 19.48 12.51
CA ASN A 383 -4.33 20.92 12.72
C ASN A 383 -3.56 21.87 11.79
N SER A 384 -3.49 21.54 10.49
CA SER A 384 -2.78 22.38 9.51
C SER A 384 -3.34 23.81 9.40
N THR A 385 -4.58 24.05 9.84
CA THR A 385 -5.20 25.38 9.88
C THR A 385 -4.58 26.33 10.90
N GLN A 386 -3.77 25.84 11.85
CA GLN A 386 -3.02 26.71 12.75
C GLN A 386 -1.84 27.40 12.05
N VAL A 387 -1.50 26.98 10.82
CA VAL A 387 -0.48 27.63 10.00
C VAL A 387 -1.05 28.91 9.37
N ALA A 388 -0.38 30.04 9.59
CA ALA A 388 -0.88 31.37 9.23
C ALA A 388 -1.19 31.54 7.73
N GLU A 389 -0.37 30.91 6.87
CA GLU A 389 -0.56 30.88 5.42
C GLU A 389 -1.85 30.15 5.03
N VAL A 390 -2.17 29.05 5.71
CA VAL A 390 -3.41 28.30 5.48
C VAL A 390 -4.59 29.12 5.95
N ASP A 391 -4.60 29.63 7.17
CA ASP A 391 -5.74 30.37 7.71
C ASP A 391 -6.12 31.58 6.83
N ARG A 392 -5.10 32.34 6.39
CA ARG A 392 -5.27 33.53 5.54
C ARG A 392 -5.78 33.21 4.14
N SER A 393 -5.30 32.12 3.54
CA SER A 393 -5.61 31.76 2.15
C SER A 393 -6.69 30.66 2.03
N ALA A 394 -7.16 30.10 3.15
CA ALA A 394 -8.07 28.96 3.19
C ALA A 394 -9.39 29.26 2.45
N PRO A 395 -9.79 28.38 1.51
CA PRO A 395 -11.07 28.46 0.83
C PRO A 395 -12.23 28.09 1.77
N GLU A 396 -13.47 28.41 1.38
CA GLU A 396 -14.65 28.06 2.17
C GLU A 396 -14.89 26.55 2.20
N GLU A 397 -14.52 25.88 1.12
CA GLU A 397 -14.48 24.42 0.91
C GLU A 397 -13.68 23.72 2.01
N LEU A 398 -12.48 24.21 2.33
CA LEU A 398 -11.64 23.66 3.39
C LEU A 398 -12.32 23.82 4.76
N ARG A 399 -12.88 24.99 5.05
CA ARG A 399 -13.62 25.22 6.32
C ARG A 399 -14.88 24.36 6.40
N ALA A 400 -15.55 24.10 5.28
CA ALA A 400 -16.70 23.20 5.23
C ALA A 400 -16.29 21.75 5.46
N ALA A 401 -15.16 21.33 4.86
CA ALA A 401 -14.60 19.99 5.00
C ALA A 401 -14.19 19.68 6.44
N LEU A 402 -13.50 20.61 7.11
CA LEU A 402 -13.15 20.45 8.53
C LEU A 402 -14.39 20.34 9.42
N ARG A 403 -15.38 21.21 9.24
CA ARG A 403 -16.65 21.12 9.98
C ARG A 403 -17.42 19.82 9.69
N ALA A 404 -17.34 19.29 8.46
CA ALA A 404 -17.95 18.02 8.10
C ALA A 404 -17.21 16.83 8.74
N ALA A 405 -15.88 16.85 8.74
CA ALA A 405 -15.04 15.86 9.41
C ALA A 405 -15.31 15.81 10.91
N GLU A 406 -15.39 16.97 11.58
CA GLU A 406 -15.76 17.08 13.01
C GLU A 406 -17.14 16.47 13.30
N ARG A 407 -18.13 16.75 12.43
CA ARG A 407 -19.50 16.24 12.57
C ARG A 407 -19.63 14.74 12.32
N SER A 408 -18.75 14.15 11.53
CA SER A 408 -18.80 12.72 11.17
C SER A 408 -18.68 11.78 12.38
N ARG A 409 -18.11 12.24 13.51
CA ARG A 409 -18.04 11.52 14.80
C ARG A 409 -19.42 11.27 15.43
N GLY A 410 -20.44 12.06 15.05
CA GLY A 410 -21.78 12.05 15.67
C GLY A 410 -22.76 11.01 15.13
N GLN A 411 -22.53 10.46 13.92
CA GLN A 411 -23.41 9.42 13.35
C GLN A 411 -23.01 8.03 13.87
N ARG A 412 -23.46 7.75 15.10
CA ARG A 412 -23.42 6.41 15.70
C ARG A 412 -24.34 5.48 14.91
N GLY A 413 -23.75 4.35 14.50
CA GLY A 413 -24.37 3.05 14.25
C GLY A 413 -25.78 3.01 13.68
N LEU A 414 -25.88 2.77 12.38
CA LEU A 414 -26.91 1.93 11.75
C LEU A 414 -26.32 1.47 10.40
N MET A 415 -26.27 0.17 10.17
CA MET A 415 -25.67 -0.53 9.01
C MET A 415 -24.16 -0.81 9.05
N ARG A 416 -23.72 -1.55 10.08
CA ARG A 416 -22.61 -2.51 9.94
C ARG A 416 -23.22 -3.83 9.47
N LEU A 417 -23.23 -4.12 8.16
CA LEU A 417 -23.57 -5.47 7.66
C LEU A 417 -22.89 -5.89 6.35
N ALA A 418 -21.95 -5.12 5.78
CA ALA A 418 -21.27 -5.54 4.54
C ALA A 418 -19.73 -5.30 4.48
N ALA A 419 -19.14 -4.63 5.46
CA ALA A 419 -17.70 -4.24 5.43
C ALA A 419 -16.75 -5.21 6.16
N ALA A 420 -17.17 -6.45 6.44
CA ALA A 420 -16.30 -7.47 7.04
C ALA A 420 -15.45 -8.22 5.99
N ALA A 421 -15.56 -7.88 4.71
CA ALA A 421 -14.79 -8.50 3.63
C ALA A 421 -13.54 -7.70 3.21
N TYR A 422 -13.30 -6.53 3.80
CA TYR A 422 -12.19 -5.63 3.45
C TYR A 422 -11.30 -5.26 4.65
N ALA A 423 -11.36 -6.04 5.72
CA ALA A 423 -10.50 -5.89 6.89
C ALA A 423 -9.91 -7.24 7.29
N ASP A 424 -8.97 -7.72 6.48
CA ASP A 424 -7.99 -8.77 6.82
C ASP A 424 -6.83 -8.60 5.81
N ALA A 425 -5.55 -8.52 6.14
CA ALA A 425 -4.81 -8.92 7.32
C ALA A 425 -3.60 -7.98 7.52
N GLY A 426 -3.22 -7.75 8.78
CA GLY A 426 -2.06 -6.96 9.21
C GLY A 426 -2.43 -5.96 10.31
N ASP A 427 -2.25 -6.38 11.57
CA ASP A 427 -2.49 -5.61 12.82
C ASP A 427 -3.92 -5.57 13.39
N HIS A 428 -4.57 -6.73 13.48
CA HIS A 428 -5.57 -6.97 14.52
C HIS A 428 -5.08 -8.04 15.50
N ALA A 429 -4.14 -7.65 16.38
CA ALA A 429 -4.13 -8.26 17.71
C ALA A 429 -5.56 -8.10 18.26
N ALA A 430 -6.22 -9.23 18.54
CA ALA A 430 -7.57 -9.27 19.06
C ALA A 430 -7.69 -8.28 20.22
N ALA A 431 -8.45 -7.22 20.00
CA ALA A 431 -8.68 -6.19 21.00
C ALA A 431 -9.23 -6.85 22.27
N ALA A 432 -8.46 -6.78 23.36
CA ALA A 432 -8.86 -7.34 24.64
C ALA A 432 -10.24 -6.77 25.03
N PRO A 433 -11.14 -7.58 25.62
CA PRO A 433 -12.44 -7.10 26.07
C PRO A 433 -12.23 -6.00 27.12
N GLY A 434 -12.58 -4.76 26.77
CA GLY A 434 -12.35 -3.57 27.60
C GLY A 434 -11.57 -2.43 26.93
N SER A 435 -11.03 -2.65 25.73
CA SER A 435 -10.38 -1.58 24.95
C SER A 435 -11.41 -0.64 24.30
N THR A 436 -11.19 0.67 24.43
CA THR A 436 -12.00 1.72 23.79
C THR A 436 -12.03 1.52 22.27
N PRO A 437 -13.17 1.74 21.58
CA PRO A 437 -13.26 1.57 20.14
C PRO A 437 -12.20 2.41 19.43
N ARG A 438 -11.33 1.75 18.65
CA ARG A 438 -10.26 2.38 17.86
C ARG A 438 -10.85 3.52 17.03
N GLU A 439 -10.32 4.72 17.22
CA GLU A 439 -10.87 5.95 16.64
C GLU A 439 -10.88 5.85 15.10
N THR A 440 -12.02 6.15 14.48
CA THR A 440 -12.12 6.22 13.02
C THR A 440 -11.22 7.34 12.50
N GLY A 441 -10.17 6.98 11.76
CA GLY A 441 -9.32 7.92 11.03
C GLY A 441 -10.14 8.65 9.96
N VAL A 442 -10.53 9.89 10.26
CA VAL A 442 -11.18 10.82 9.32
C VAL A 442 -10.22 11.97 9.10
N GLY A 443 -10.00 12.34 7.84
CA GLY A 443 -9.14 13.48 7.50
C GLY A 443 -9.71 14.35 6.39
N VAL A 444 -9.02 15.46 6.15
CA VAL A 444 -9.37 16.51 5.20
C VAL A 444 -8.18 16.82 4.32
N ALA A 445 -8.40 16.76 3.00
CA ALA A 445 -7.44 17.16 1.99
C ALA A 445 -7.90 18.48 1.37
N SER A 446 -6.98 19.37 1.03
CA SER A 446 -7.29 20.52 0.18
C SER A 446 -6.12 20.95 -0.68
N LEU A 447 -6.43 21.59 -1.80
CA LEU A 447 -5.46 22.21 -2.71
C LEU A 447 -6.03 23.53 -3.22
N PHE A 448 -5.28 24.62 -3.02
CA PHE A 448 -5.69 25.96 -3.41
C PHE A 448 -4.48 26.86 -3.67
N ARG A 449 -4.70 28.03 -4.26
CA ARG A 449 -3.64 29.03 -4.48
C ARG A 449 -3.49 29.97 -3.30
N ASP A 450 -2.27 30.40 -3.04
CA ASP A 450 -2.00 31.45 -2.08
C ASP A 450 -2.60 32.79 -2.58
N ARG A 451 -3.41 33.44 -1.73
CA ARG A 451 -4.03 34.73 -2.07
C ARG A 451 -3.01 35.86 -2.23
N GLN A 452 -1.85 35.75 -1.58
CA GLN A 452 -0.79 36.76 -1.67
C GLN A 452 0.16 36.50 -2.84
N ASN A 453 0.28 35.24 -3.26
CA ASN A 453 1.13 34.84 -4.37
C ASN A 453 0.39 33.86 -5.27
N ASN A 454 -0.27 34.37 -6.31
CA ASN A 454 -1.07 33.57 -7.25
C ASN A 454 -0.28 32.49 -8.01
N GLN A 455 1.06 32.46 -7.94
CA GLN A 455 1.90 31.40 -8.52
C GLN A 455 2.24 30.28 -7.53
N ARG A 456 1.94 30.48 -6.24
CA ARG A 456 2.21 29.53 -5.16
C ARG A 456 0.96 28.71 -4.86
N TRP A 457 1.12 27.40 -4.82
CA TRP A 457 0.10 26.46 -4.39
C TRP A 457 0.26 26.09 -2.93
N ILE A 458 -0.86 25.96 -2.23
CA ILE A 458 -0.96 25.49 -0.86
C ILE A 458 -1.82 24.22 -0.85
N GLY A 459 -1.24 23.14 -0.37
CA GLY A 459 -1.90 21.86 -0.16
C GLY A 459 -1.93 21.52 1.32
N THR A 460 -3.01 20.91 1.80
CA THR A 460 -3.11 20.46 3.18
C THR A 460 -3.66 19.05 3.24
N LEU A 461 -3.01 18.15 3.97
CA LEU A 461 -3.60 16.88 4.41
C LEU A 461 -3.60 16.87 5.93
N THR A 462 -4.78 16.91 6.52
CA THR A 462 -4.92 17.15 7.95
C THR A 462 -6.07 16.38 8.57
N THR A 463 -6.12 16.39 9.90
CA THR A 463 -7.26 15.91 10.68
C THR A 463 -7.69 17.00 11.66
N PRO A 464 -8.98 17.02 12.04
CA PRO A 464 -9.41 17.84 13.18
C PRO A 464 -8.74 17.34 14.47
N ASP A 465 -8.57 18.24 15.45
CA ASP A 465 -7.94 18.01 16.78
C ASP A 465 -8.31 16.70 17.46
N VAL A 466 -9.54 16.24 17.21
CA VAL A 466 -10.19 15.13 17.89
C VAL A 466 -10.04 13.78 17.18
N ALA A 467 -9.24 13.71 16.10
CA ALA A 467 -9.04 12.51 15.29
C ALA A 467 -7.54 12.17 15.12
N SER A 468 -7.21 10.87 15.23
CA SER A 468 -5.86 10.32 15.02
C SER A 468 -5.37 10.56 13.58
N PHE A 469 -4.42 11.49 13.41
CA PHE A 469 -3.79 11.74 12.11
C PHE A 469 -3.00 10.51 11.64
N ALA A 470 -2.30 9.83 12.55
CA ALA A 470 -1.57 8.59 12.25
C ALA A 470 -2.43 7.56 11.50
N ASP A 471 -3.65 7.29 11.98
CA ASP A 471 -4.54 6.31 11.35
C ASP A 471 -5.17 6.86 10.06
N ALA A 472 -5.59 8.13 10.05
CA ALA A 472 -6.16 8.77 8.88
C ALA A 472 -5.16 8.83 7.70
N GLY A 473 -3.91 9.22 7.96
CA GLY A 473 -2.83 9.30 6.97
C GLY A 473 -2.45 7.94 6.40
N ARG A 474 -2.30 6.92 7.26
CA ARG A 474 -2.05 5.54 6.80
C ARG A 474 -3.19 4.99 5.96
N SER A 475 -4.44 5.20 6.39
CA SER A 475 -5.61 4.72 5.65
C SER A 475 -5.70 5.36 4.27
N LEU A 476 -5.40 6.66 4.14
CA LEU A 476 -5.36 7.35 2.86
C LEU A 476 -4.22 6.83 1.97
N ALA A 477 -3.02 6.68 2.53
CA ALA A 477 -1.82 6.33 1.77
C ALA A 477 -1.83 4.90 1.20
N ARG A 478 -2.50 3.97 1.88
CA ARG A 478 -2.48 2.52 1.57
C ARG A 478 -3.77 2.01 0.93
N SER A 479 -4.69 2.88 0.52
CA SER A 479 -5.97 2.47 -0.06
C SER A 479 -6.31 3.26 -1.33
N ASP A 480 -7.37 2.81 -1.99
CA ASP A 480 -7.94 3.48 -3.17
C ASP A 480 -8.58 4.83 -2.84
N LEU A 481 -8.71 5.19 -1.54
CA LEU A 481 -9.15 6.52 -1.12
C LEU A 481 -8.29 7.62 -1.72
N TRP A 482 -6.99 7.36 -1.92
CA TRP A 482 -6.09 8.32 -2.57
C TRP A 482 -6.58 8.71 -3.97
N GLN A 483 -7.00 7.73 -4.78
CA GLN A 483 -7.43 7.97 -6.16
C GLN A 483 -8.80 8.66 -6.24
N ALA A 484 -9.60 8.56 -5.17
CA ALA A 484 -10.89 9.20 -5.05
C ALA A 484 -10.83 10.66 -4.58
N LEU A 485 -9.63 11.20 -4.30
CA LEU A 485 -9.46 12.62 -3.97
C LEU A 485 -9.75 13.49 -5.19
N GLU A 486 -10.73 14.39 -5.09
CA GLU A 486 -11.11 15.30 -6.16
C GLU A 486 -11.62 16.65 -5.63
N GLY A 487 -11.64 17.65 -6.52
CA GLY A 487 -12.06 19.01 -6.19
C GLY A 487 -11.02 19.80 -5.38
N ARG A 488 -11.45 20.91 -4.77
CA ARG A 488 -10.58 21.81 -3.99
C ARG A 488 -10.38 21.37 -2.55
N ALA A 489 -11.38 20.72 -1.97
CA ALA A 489 -11.28 20.09 -0.66
C ALA A 489 -12.06 18.78 -0.65
N ALA A 490 -11.62 17.82 0.14
CA ALA A 490 -12.30 16.55 0.30
C ALA A 490 -12.16 16.04 1.74
N VAL A 491 -13.19 15.35 2.23
CA VAL A 491 -13.15 14.61 3.49
C VAL A 491 -12.99 13.13 3.15
N TRP A 492 -12.02 12.44 3.76
CA TRP A 492 -11.90 11.00 3.63
C TRP A 492 -12.14 10.31 4.97
N SER A 493 -12.66 9.09 4.89
CA SER A 493 -12.84 8.19 6.02
C SER A 493 -12.76 6.75 5.53
N SER A 494 -12.84 5.78 6.45
CA SER A 494 -12.99 4.36 6.09
C SER A 494 -14.22 4.03 5.23
N ARG A 495 -15.17 4.96 5.10
CA ARG A 495 -16.37 4.79 4.26
C ARG A 495 -16.20 5.27 2.83
N GLY A 496 -15.13 6.02 2.52
CA GLY A 496 -14.94 6.65 1.22
C GLY A 496 -14.47 8.09 1.32
N VAL A 497 -14.37 8.74 0.16
CA VAL A 497 -14.04 10.15 0.00
C VAL A 497 -15.29 10.93 -0.38
N THR A 498 -15.48 12.10 0.22
CA THR A 498 -16.54 13.04 -0.11
C THR A 498 -15.91 14.35 -0.57
N PRO A 499 -15.99 14.69 -1.86
CA PRO A 499 -15.50 15.97 -2.35
C PRO A 499 -16.41 17.10 -1.89
N LEU A 500 -15.79 18.25 -1.65
CA LEU A 500 -16.46 19.50 -1.30
C LEU A 500 -15.93 20.56 -2.24
N ASP A 501 -16.63 20.69 -3.37
CA ASP A 501 -16.37 21.73 -4.36
C ASP A 501 -17.64 22.57 -4.51
N PHE A 502 -17.58 23.84 -4.10
CA PHE A 502 -18.69 24.78 -4.26
C PHE A 502 -18.68 25.45 -5.65
N SER A 503 -17.72 25.11 -6.51
CA SER A 503 -17.66 25.55 -7.91
C SER A 503 -18.24 24.55 -8.91
N VAL A 504 -18.63 23.36 -8.46
CA VAL A 504 -19.39 22.39 -9.25
C VAL A 504 -20.88 22.65 -9.05
N GLU A 505 -21.57 23.04 -10.13
CA GLU A 505 -23.03 23.09 -10.17
C GLU A 505 -23.59 21.78 -9.61
N ALA A 506 -24.48 21.86 -8.62
CA ALA A 506 -25.07 20.67 -8.03
C ALA A 506 -25.61 19.77 -9.16
N PRO A 507 -25.28 18.47 -9.18
CA PRO A 507 -25.68 17.58 -10.27
C PRO A 507 -27.18 17.70 -10.43
N THR A 508 -27.59 17.99 -11.67
CA THR A 508 -29.00 18.18 -11.99
C THR A 508 -29.75 16.89 -11.60
N LEU A 509 -31.05 16.99 -11.31
CA LEU A 509 -31.88 15.80 -11.03
C LEU A 509 -31.73 14.71 -12.11
N THR A 510 -31.43 15.13 -13.34
CA THR A 510 -31.11 14.27 -14.49
C THR A 510 -29.79 13.50 -14.34
N ASP A 511 -28.74 14.10 -13.79
CA ASP A 511 -27.45 13.42 -13.58
C ASP A 511 -27.54 12.41 -12.43
N ARG A 512 -28.23 12.76 -11.35
CA ARG A 512 -28.51 11.82 -10.24
C ARG A 512 -29.41 10.66 -10.67
N ALA A 513 -30.39 10.91 -11.55
CA ALA A 513 -31.21 9.85 -12.11
C ALA A 513 -30.40 8.92 -13.03
N ARG A 514 -29.39 9.44 -13.72
CA ARG A 514 -28.50 8.66 -14.60
C ARG A 514 -27.51 7.81 -13.81
N GLU A 515 -26.93 8.36 -12.75
CA GLU A 515 -26.02 7.65 -11.85
C GLU A 515 -26.77 6.54 -11.08
N PHE A 516 -27.97 6.83 -10.58
CA PHE A 516 -28.85 5.81 -9.98
C PHE A 516 -29.24 4.69 -10.97
N ALA A 517 -29.44 5.03 -12.25
CA ALA A 517 -29.75 4.04 -13.28
C ALA A 517 -28.54 3.16 -13.67
N ILE A 518 -27.32 3.65 -13.51
CA ILE A 518 -26.08 2.91 -13.83
C ILE A 518 -25.70 1.97 -12.68
N ASP A 519 -25.79 2.43 -11.42
CA ASP A 519 -25.42 1.60 -10.26
C ASP A 519 -26.52 0.63 -9.82
N HIS A 520 -27.78 0.99 -10.04
CA HIS A 520 -28.94 0.18 -9.63
C HIS A 520 -29.80 -0.20 -10.83
N THR A 521 -29.16 -0.70 -11.89
CA THR A 521 -29.83 -1.15 -13.14
C THR A 521 -31.05 -2.05 -12.87
N ARG A 522 -30.99 -2.89 -11.83
CA ARG A 522 -32.09 -3.78 -11.43
C ARG A 522 -33.27 -3.03 -10.80
N ASP A 523 -33.03 -2.05 -9.94
CA ASP A 523 -34.09 -1.29 -9.26
C ASP A 523 -34.69 -0.22 -10.19
N ALA A 524 -33.87 0.38 -11.05
CA ALA A 524 -34.33 1.25 -12.13
C ALA A 524 -35.26 0.49 -13.10
N ALA A 525 -34.94 -0.77 -13.42
CA ALA A 525 -35.81 -1.62 -14.23
C ALA A 525 -37.15 -1.93 -13.52
N PHE A 526 -37.14 -2.18 -12.21
CA PHE A 526 -38.38 -2.40 -11.44
C PHE A 526 -39.26 -1.14 -11.37
N LEU A 527 -38.66 0.04 -11.19
CA LEU A 527 -39.40 1.32 -11.19
C LEU A 527 -40.01 1.62 -12.56
N LEU A 528 -39.27 1.42 -13.65
CA LEU A 528 -39.78 1.61 -15.01
C LEU A 528 -40.90 0.60 -15.34
N PHE A 529 -40.74 -0.66 -14.92
CA PHE A 529 -41.78 -1.67 -15.07
C PHE A 529 -43.05 -1.31 -14.28
N GLY A 530 -42.90 -0.84 -13.03
CA GLY A 530 -44.02 -0.37 -12.21
C GLY A 530 -44.74 0.84 -12.82
N ALA A 531 -44.00 1.80 -13.36
CA ALA A 531 -44.55 2.96 -14.05
C ALA A 531 -45.31 2.57 -15.34
N ALA A 532 -44.75 1.64 -16.12
CA ALA A 532 -45.41 1.10 -17.32
C ALA A 532 -46.70 0.34 -16.99
N LEU A 533 -46.69 -0.46 -15.92
CA LEU A 533 -47.87 -1.18 -15.44
C LEU A 533 -48.98 -0.22 -14.98
N LEU A 534 -48.61 0.85 -14.26
CA LEU A 534 -49.55 1.90 -13.85
C LEU A 534 -50.16 2.66 -15.05
N MET A 535 -49.35 2.96 -16.07
CA MET A 535 -49.87 3.57 -17.31
C MET A 535 -50.83 2.64 -18.06
N LEU A 536 -50.54 1.34 -18.13
CA LEU A 536 -51.42 0.34 -18.71
C LEU A 536 -52.75 0.23 -17.95
N LEU A 537 -52.70 0.14 -16.62
CA LEU A 537 -53.89 0.09 -15.76
C LEU A 537 -54.73 1.36 -15.90
N ARG A 538 -54.10 2.53 -15.98
CA ARG A 538 -54.79 3.81 -16.20
C ARG A 538 -55.42 3.90 -17.60
N GLY A 539 -54.77 3.33 -18.62
CA GLY A 539 -55.31 3.19 -19.97
C GLY A 539 -56.54 2.28 -20.03
N PHE A 540 -56.51 1.14 -19.32
CA PHE A 540 -57.65 0.23 -19.20
C PHE A 540 -58.82 0.86 -18.43
N ALA A 541 -58.55 1.60 -17.36
CA ALA A 541 -59.57 2.31 -16.60
C ALA A 541 -60.25 3.43 -17.41
N ARG A 542 -59.49 4.13 -18.29
CA ARG A 542 -60.07 5.11 -19.23
C ARG A 542 -60.91 4.46 -20.32
N ARG A 543 -60.51 3.30 -20.86
CA ARG A 543 -61.32 2.57 -21.86
C ARG A 543 -62.63 2.04 -21.27
N ARG A 544 -62.66 1.61 -20.00
CA ARG A 544 -63.91 1.20 -19.33
C ARG A 544 -64.89 2.35 -19.08
N ARG A 545 -64.43 3.60 -18.96
CA ARG A 545 -65.30 4.78 -18.82
C ARG A 545 -65.84 5.32 -20.15
N ALA A 546 -65.36 4.83 -21.29
CA ALA A 546 -65.84 5.23 -22.62
C ALA A 546 -66.85 4.22 -23.22
N GLN A 547 -67.20 3.17 -22.47
CA GLN A 547 -68.18 2.13 -22.87
C GLN A 547 -69.42 2.08 -21.94
N VAL A 548 -69.58 3.10 -21.10
CA VAL A 548 -70.83 3.43 -20.38
C VAL A 548 -71.24 4.80 -20.88
#